data_AF-A0A3B8PJ70-F1
#
_entry.id   AF-A0A3B8PJ70-F1
#
_cell.length_a   1.000
_cell.length_b   1.000
_cell.length_c   1.000
_cell.angle_alpha   90.00
_cell.angle_beta   90.00
_cell.angle_gamma   90.00
#
_symmetry.space_group_name_H-M   'P 1'
#
loop_
_entity.id
_entity.type
_entity.pdbx_description
1 polymer ?
#
loop_
_entity_poly.entity_id
_entity_poly.type
_entity_poly.pdbx_seq_one_letter_code
_entity_poly.pdbx_strand_id
1 'polypeptide(L)'
;MNWVSEGCHRRRKWMLSVVFAGCVLSGISSESNAQDDPAAGRAVVGFTACVGCHGRSRDTKGADEDIPLPSPSGDWILDNEVLTWARKDKHHQSYAVLFNPRSVDMGRLMNIKAVHRDKRCLSCHTGYPQALMPADDQNRVDETWHRKTDVSFGITCEGCHGPGGDLASTDGARDGWFRLHLPPLNPKRPWRFLDPKAKWEQHGYVDVRTPSSKARLCGTCHIGDVSQGRVVTHEMYAAGHPPLPGFEVATFVAQMPTHWRAVADKSDAVARKTRSEFLAKTADPFFSPDTYRLDSLHRTQSMLVGALVSLAQSLELTSGLSQRATGGGGTWPELAQFECYACHHDLRVPAWRQRRPNPVGVPGRPVLREWASVLARVALEQPKQRAQFDSQWKQVRGVLAKTPFGSRLELARTTSATATWLTAQAKQLERRPLTREDGHRVLLEIARVGAAGGFDYESSRQLVWACEVVFGELGRGDAKELKALRAAGHVLVFPQRPVQPVAKGLFEPRQGPSKTVEVDLSKLLPPIGNFDPAEVTRAFRAVEAAVKAWPTRSSSAR
;
A
#
# COMPACT_ATOMS: atom_id res chain seq x y z
N MET A 1 27.93 70.52 4.37
CA MET A 1 28.19 71.35 5.57
C MET A 1 28.14 70.43 6.79
N ASN A 2 28.90 70.74 7.84
CA ASN A 2 29.35 69.80 8.86
C ASN A 2 28.53 69.84 10.17
N TRP A 3 28.42 68.66 10.81
CA TRP A 3 28.34 68.43 12.27
C TRP A 3 27.02 68.85 12.97
N VAL A 4 26.63 68.35 14.16
CA VAL A 4 27.38 67.80 15.32
C VAL A 4 26.62 66.59 15.95
N SER A 5 27.30 65.75 16.76
CA SER A 5 26.70 64.73 17.65
C SER A 5 26.23 65.36 19.00
N GLU A 6 25.90 64.71 20.13
CA GLU A 6 25.92 63.30 20.57
C GLU A 6 24.95 63.10 21.76
N GLY A 7 24.78 61.87 22.28
CA GLY A 7 24.03 61.68 23.53
C GLY A 7 23.77 60.23 23.96
N CYS A 8 24.55 59.73 24.92
CA CYS A 8 24.42 58.37 25.48
C CYS A 8 23.42 58.31 26.65
N HIS A 9 22.56 57.27 26.71
CA HIS A 9 21.62 57.06 27.82
C HIS A 9 21.88 55.78 28.63
N ARG A 10 21.90 55.92 29.97
CA ARG A 10 22.05 54.85 30.96
C ARG A 10 20.76 54.02 31.15
N ARG A 11 20.95 52.74 31.46
CA ARG A 11 19.89 51.76 31.78
C ARG A 11 19.24 52.01 33.16
N ARG A 12 17.94 51.68 33.29
CA ARG A 12 17.30 51.26 34.56
C ARG A 12 16.79 49.82 34.41
N LYS A 13 16.94 49.00 35.45
CA LYS A 13 16.42 47.62 35.52
C LYS A 13 15.03 47.63 36.16
N TRP A 14 14.15 46.76 35.67
CA TRP A 14 13.04 46.19 36.44
C TRP A 14 13.08 44.67 36.29
N MET A 15 12.91 43.96 37.40
CA MET A 15 12.84 42.49 37.42
C MET A 15 11.41 42.03 37.18
N LEU A 16 11.24 41.06 36.28
CA LEU A 16 10.00 40.29 36.12
C LEU A 16 10.38 38.82 36.10
N SER A 17 9.94 38.09 37.13
CA SER A 17 10.22 36.67 37.30
C SER A 17 9.38 35.84 36.33
N VAL A 18 10.03 35.21 35.34
CA VAL A 18 9.39 34.21 34.48
C VAL A 18 9.73 32.83 35.02
N VAL A 19 8.70 32.11 35.48
CA VAL A 19 8.81 30.69 35.81
C VAL A 19 8.92 29.91 34.51
N PHE A 20 10.13 29.46 34.16
CA PHE A 20 10.33 28.50 33.09
C PHE A 20 9.80 27.13 33.52
N ALA A 21 8.55 26.83 33.16
CA ALA A 21 8.09 25.45 33.10
C ALA A 21 8.90 24.74 32.00
N GLY A 22 9.80 23.85 32.42
CA GLY A 22 10.69 23.12 31.52
C GLY A 22 9.91 22.15 30.63
N CYS A 23 9.49 22.61 29.45
CA CYS A 23 9.17 21.72 28.35
C CYS A 23 10.44 20.96 27.97
N VAL A 24 10.56 19.72 28.47
CA VAL A 24 11.51 18.74 27.94
C VAL A 24 11.10 18.45 26.50
N LEU A 25 11.66 19.23 25.57
CA LEU A 25 11.68 18.92 24.16
C LEU A 25 12.59 17.71 23.98
N SER A 26 12.06 16.54 24.31
CA SER A 26 12.58 15.26 23.84
C SER A 26 12.57 15.33 22.32
N GLY A 27 13.75 15.56 21.73
CA GLY A 27 13.95 15.50 20.30
C GLY A 27 13.69 14.08 19.84
N ILE A 28 12.43 13.77 19.53
CA ILE A 28 12.08 12.58 18.77
C ILE A 28 12.59 12.85 17.36
N SER A 29 13.83 12.44 17.10
CA SER A 29 14.35 12.32 15.74
C SER A 29 13.38 11.41 14.99
N SER A 30 12.65 12.00 14.04
CA SER A 30 11.69 11.28 13.22
C SER A 30 12.44 10.32 12.29
N GLU A 31 12.68 9.11 12.77
CA GLU A 31 13.04 7.96 11.92
C GLU A 31 11.83 7.52 11.07
N SER A 32 11.24 8.45 10.32
CA SER A 32 10.33 8.15 9.23
C SER A 32 11.12 7.52 8.08
N ASN A 33 11.59 6.28 8.30
CA ASN A 33 12.16 5.40 7.28
C ASN A 33 11.03 4.82 6.38
N ALA A 34 10.08 5.69 6.05
CA ALA A 34 8.95 5.51 5.16
C ALA A 34 9.15 6.49 4.01
N GLN A 35 9.03 6.01 2.79
CA GLN A 35 9.31 6.80 1.58
C GLN A 35 8.06 7.60 1.20
N ASP A 36 7.73 8.58 2.06
CA ASP A 36 6.44 9.28 2.05
C ASP A 36 6.29 10.25 0.87
N ASP A 37 7.26 11.16 0.69
CA ASP A 37 7.21 12.20 -0.34
C ASP A 37 8.19 11.95 -1.50
N PRO A 38 7.79 12.11 -2.77
CA PRO A 38 8.66 11.85 -3.91
C PRO A 38 9.90 12.74 -3.91
N ALA A 39 11.08 12.13 -4.10
CA ALA A 39 12.35 12.84 -4.13
C ALA A 39 12.33 13.98 -5.16
N ALA A 40 12.56 15.21 -4.69
CA ALA A 40 12.58 16.40 -5.54
C ALA A 40 13.69 16.30 -6.61
N GLY A 41 13.38 16.75 -7.83
CA GLY A 41 14.32 16.77 -8.95
C GLY A 41 14.40 15.47 -9.77
N ARG A 42 13.53 14.47 -9.54
CA ARG A 42 13.50 13.23 -10.35
C ARG A 42 12.60 13.33 -11.58
N ALA A 43 13.00 12.65 -12.64
CA ALA A 43 12.26 12.54 -13.90
C ALA A 43 11.93 11.07 -14.20
N VAL A 44 10.82 10.86 -14.92
CA VAL A 44 10.49 9.55 -15.51
C VAL A 44 11.34 9.35 -16.76
N VAL A 45 11.99 8.18 -16.89
CA VAL A 45 12.82 7.82 -18.05
C VAL A 45 11.98 7.28 -19.20
N GLY A 46 10.92 6.54 -18.87
CA GLY A 46 10.02 5.87 -19.81
C GLY A 46 10.13 4.36 -19.71
N PHE A 47 8.98 3.69 -19.78
CA PHE A 47 8.86 2.23 -19.71
C PHE A 47 9.73 1.51 -20.74
N THR A 48 9.84 2.07 -21.95
CA THR A 48 10.64 1.52 -23.04
C THR A 48 12.12 1.30 -22.67
N ALA A 49 12.68 2.10 -21.75
CA ALA A 49 14.05 1.96 -21.28
C ALA A 49 14.30 0.67 -20.46
N CYS A 50 13.26 0.09 -19.85
CA CYS A 50 13.36 -1.17 -19.12
C CYS A 50 13.38 -2.40 -20.05
N VAL A 51 12.74 -2.30 -21.23
CA VAL A 51 12.46 -3.43 -22.13
C VAL A 51 13.74 -4.14 -22.59
N GLY A 52 14.80 -3.40 -22.88
CA GLY A 52 16.06 -3.95 -23.39
C GLY A 52 16.78 -4.92 -22.44
N CYS A 53 16.55 -4.81 -21.13
CA CYS A 53 17.18 -5.67 -20.11
C CYS A 53 16.19 -6.62 -19.42
N HIS A 54 14.91 -6.24 -19.33
CA HIS A 54 13.86 -6.96 -18.58
C HIS A 54 12.75 -7.56 -19.47
N GLY A 55 12.87 -7.46 -20.79
CA GLY A 55 11.86 -7.91 -21.78
C GLY A 55 12.18 -9.22 -22.51
N ARG A 56 13.10 -10.06 -21.99
CA ARG A 56 13.61 -11.23 -22.71
C ARG A 56 12.55 -12.33 -22.86
N SER A 57 12.23 -12.68 -24.11
CA SER A 57 11.22 -13.70 -24.45
C SER A 57 11.83 -15.07 -24.75
N ARG A 58 10.98 -16.11 -24.76
CA ARG A 58 11.21 -17.34 -25.54
C ARG A 58 10.60 -17.12 -26.92
N ASP A 59 11.39 -17.25 -27.98
CA ASP A 59 10.92 -17.06 -29.37
C ASP A 59 10.22 -18.29 -29.96
N THR A 60 9.96 -19.32 -29.16
CA THR A 60 9.38 -20.59 -29.61
C THR A 60 7.89 -20.71 -29.28
N LYS A 61 7.05 -20.96 -30.30
CA LYS A 61 5.63 -21.28 -30.12
C LYS A 61 5.48 -22.53 -29.25
N GLY A 62 4.65 -22.44 -28.21
CA GLY A 62 4.33 -23.58 -27.35
C GLY A 62 5.39 -23.93 -26.29
N ALA A 63 6.40 -23.07 -26.08
CA ALA A 63 7.29 -23.23 -24.94
C ALA A 63 6.50 -23.02 -23.63
N ASP A 64 6.68 -23.92 -22.67
CA ASP A 64 6.18 -23.74 -21.31
C ASP A 64 6.76 -22.44 -20.72
N GLU A 65 5.88 -21.55 -20.25
CA GLU A 65 6.21 -20.22 -19.75
C GLU A 65 6.63 -20.24 -18.28
N ASP A 66 6.28 -21.30 -17.56
CA ASP A 66 6.59 -21.44 -16.13
C ASP A 66 8.00 -22.03 -15.91
N ILE A 67 8.64 -22.55 -16.97
CA ILE A 67 10.05 -22.95 -16.95
C ILE A 67 10.94 -21.71 -17.12
N PRO A 68 11.86 -21.42 -16.17
CA PRO A 68 12.78 -20.29 -16.27
C PRO A 68 13.60 -20.26 -17.57
N LEU A 69 13.84 -19.05 -18.08
CA LEU A 69 14.79 -18.79 -19.16
C LEU A 69 16.23 -18.78 -18.60
N PRO A 70 17.21 -19.50 -19.18
CA PRO A 70 18.61 -19.45 -18.74
C PRO A 70 19.13 -18.01 -18.73
N SER A 71 19.38 -17.45 -17.55
CA SER A 71 19.58 -16.02 -17.37
C SER A 71 21.06 -15.63 -17.42
N PRO A 72 21.45 -14.61 -18.21
CA PRO A 72 22.75 -13.95 -18.06
C PRO A 72 22.97 -13.41 -16.64
N SER A 73 21.90 -13.12 -15.90
CA SER A 73 21.87 -12.70 -14.49
C SER A 73 21.79 -13.88 -13.49
N GLY A 74 21.78 -15.13 -13.96
CA GLY A 74 21.55 -16.31 -13.11
C GLY A 74 20.17 -16.27 -12.43
N ASP A 75 20.00 -16.95 -11.30
CA ASP A 75 18.75 -16.88 -10.52
C ASP A 75 18.55 -15.56 -9.75
N TRP A 76 19.33 -14.51 -10.05
CA TRP A 76 19.23 -13.24 -9.33
C TRP A 76 17.99 -12.42 -9.73
N ILE A 77 17.68 -12.36 -11.01
CA ILE A 77 16.46 -11.77 -11.60
C ILE A 77 15.85 -12.76 -12.60
N LEU A 78 14.77 -12.38 -13.30
CA LEU A 78 14.12 -13.20 -14.33
C LEU A 78 14.55 -12.77 -15.75
N ASP A 79 14.95 -11.51 -15.92
CA ASP A 79 15.17 -10.79 -17.20
C ASP A 79 13.92 -10.74 -18.12
N ASN A 80 12.76 -11.19 -17.65
CA ASN A 80 11.49 -11.25 -18.38
C ASN A 80 10.34 -10.54 -17.65
N GLU A 81 10.67 -9.75 -16.63
CA GLU A 81 9.71 -9.09 -15.74
C GLU A 81 8.67 -8.26 -16.53
N VAL A 82 9.12 -7.58 -17.57
CA VAL A 82 8.29 -6.77 -18.47
C VAL A 82 7.25 -7.61 -19.21
N LEU A 83 7.58 -8.84 -19.63
CA LEU A 83 6.62 -9.72 -20.31
C LEU A 83 5.54 -10.22 -19.34
N THR A 84 5.94 -10.61 -18.13
CA THR A 84 5.01 -11.04 -17.08
C THR A 84 4.04 -9.91 -16.73
N TRP A 85 4.55 -8.69 -16.52
CA TRP A 85 3.74 -7.50 -16.28
C TRP A 85 2.82 -7.17 -17.46
N ALA A 86 3.34 -7.03 -18.68
CA ALA A 86 2.55 -6.60 -19.84
C ALA A 86 1.43 -7.59 -20.21
N ARG A 87 1.66 -8.89 -20.01
CA ARG A 87 0.73 -9.96 -20.39
C ARG A 87 -0.28 -10.35 -19.32
N LYS A 88 0.13 -10.35 -18.05
CA LYS A 88 -0.64 -10.93 -16.93
C LYS A 88 -1.08 -9.89 -15.89
N ASP A 89 -0.44 -8.72 -15.78
CA ASP A 89 -0.74 -7.75 -14.71
C ASP A 89 -1.89 -6.80 -15.07
N LYS A 90 -2.72 -6.45 -14.10
CA LYS A 90 -3.77 -5.42 -14.21
C LYS A 90 -3.21 -4.00 -14.13
N HIS A 91 -2.05 -3.81 -13.51
CA HIS A 91 -1.36 -2.52 -13.45
C HIS A 91 -1.09 -1.95 -14.86
N HIS A 92 -0.77 -2.80 -15.84
CA HIS A 92 -0.65 -2.38 -17.25
C HIS A 92 -1.99 -1.91 -17.90
N GLN A 93 -3.15 -2.32 -17.36
CA GLN A 93 -4.46 -1.92 -17.87
C GLN A 93 -5.00 -0.63 -17.22
N SER A 94 -4.32 -0.06 -16.22
CA SER A 94 -4.85 1.07 -15.44
C SER A 94 -5.10 2.33 -16.28
N TYR A 95 -4.20 2.70 -17.18
CA TYR A 95 -4.44 3.87 -18.06
C TYR A 95 -5.58 3.61 -19.05
N ALA A 96 -5.72 2.37 -19.54
CA ALA A 96 -6.69 2.01 -20.54
C ALA A 96 -8.16 2.16 -20.08
N VAL A 97 -8.46 1.96 -18.78
CA VAL A 97 -9.81 2.15 -18.26
C VAL A 97 -10.27 3.62 -18.28
N LEU A 98 -9.36 4.58 -18.51
CA LEU A 98 -9.69 6.00 -18.65
C LEU A 98 -10.37 6.35 -20.00
N PHE A 99 -10.54 5.37 -20.90
CA PHE A 99 -11.29 5.50 -22.17
C PHE A 99 -12.59 4.70 -22.21
N ASN A 100 -12.94 3.96 -21.15
CA ASN A 100 -14.15 3.13 -21.14
C ASN A 100 -15.41 4.00 -21.02
N PRO A 101 -16.62 3.49 -21.37
CA PRO A 101 -17.87 4.25 -21.23
C PRO A 101 -18.06 4.87 -19.84
N ARG A 102 -17.72 4.11 -18.79
CA ARG A 102 -17.73 4.57 -17.38
C ARG A 102 -16.88 5.81 -17.14
N SER A 103 -15.66 5.89 -17.68
CA SER A 103 -14.78 7.05 -17.49
C SER A 103 -15.23 8.24 -18.34
N VAL A 104 -15.82 7.99 -19.51
CA VAL A 104 -16.45 9.04 -20.34
C VAL A 104 -17.65 9.64 -19.61
N ASP A 105 -18.50 8.82 -18.98
CA ASP A 105 -19.61 9.29 -18.14
C ASP A 105 -19.15 10.04 -16.90
N MET A 106 -18.10 9.56 -16.21
CA MET A 106 -17.46 10.32 -15.13
C MET A 106 -16.99 11.70 -15.63
N GLY A 107 -16.37 11.76 -16.80
CA GLY A 107 -15.92 13.01 -17.41
C GLY A 107 -17.07 13.98 -17.69
N ARG A 108 -18.21 13.46 -18.17
CA ARG A 108 -19.43 14.25 -18.37
C ARG A 108 -20.01 14.77 -17.05
N LEU A 109 -20.11 13.92 -16.01
CA LEU A 109 -20.71 14.26 -14.73
C LEU A 109 -19.84 15.21 -13.89
N MET A 110 -18.51 15.08 -13.97
CA MET A 110 -17.54 15.92 -13.24
C MET A 110 -17.02 17.12 -14.05
N ASN A 111 -17.55 17.37 -15.25
CA ASN A 111 -17.09 18.41 -16.19
C ASN A 111 -15.58 18.31 -16.55
N ILE A 112 -15.07 17.09 -16.71
CA ILE A 112 -13.68 16.79 -17.08
C ILE A 112 -13.59 16.46 -18.57
N LYS A 113 -13.09 17.40 -19.38
CA LYS A 113 -13.00 17.28 -20.84
C LYS A 113 -12.10 16.16 -21.35
N ALA A 114 -11.14 15.68 -20.56
CA ALA A 114 -10.24 14.58 -20.94
C ALA A 114 -9.74 13.83 -19.69
N VAL A 115 -10.51 12.84 -19.23
CA VAL A 115 -10.20 12.05 -18.02
C VAL A 115 -8.84 11.35 -18.13
N HIS A 116 -8.48 10.85 -19.30
CA HIS A 116 -7.16 10.26 -19.60
C HIS A 116 -5.98 11.25 -19.53
N ARG A 117 -6.23 12.55 -19.31
CA ARG A 117 -5.20 13.58 -19.07
C ARG A 117 -5.40 14.35 -17.77
N ASP A 118 -6.44 14.08 -16.98
CA ASP A 118 -6.64 14.77 -15.70
C ASP A 118 -5.65 14.23 -14.67
N LYS A 119 -4.84 15.11 -14.06
CA LYS A 119 -3.80 14.72 -13.09
C LYS A 119 -4.37 14.02 -11.84
N ARG A 120 -5.66 14.21 -11.53
CA ARG A 120 -6.38 13.50 -10.46
C ARG A 120 -6.63 12.03 -10.78
N CYS A 121 -6.81 11.71 -12.06
CA CYS A 121 -6.97 10.34 -12.53
C CYS A 121 -5.61 9.70 -12.78
N LEU A 122 -4.68 10.42 -13.42
CA LEU A 122 -3.36 9.89 -13.75
C LEU A 122 -2.51 9.55 -12.53
N SER A 123 -2.67 10.24 -11.40
CA SER A 123 -1.87 9.99 -10.18
C SER A 123 -2.01 8.57 -9.63
N CYS A 124 -3.21 7.99 -9.75
CA CYS A 124 -3.46 6.58 -9.43
C CYS A 124 -3.26 5.68 -10.66
N HIS A 125 -3.69 6.11 -11.85
CA HIS A 125 -3.72 5.25 -13.04
C HIS A 125 -2.37 5.13 -13.80
N THR A 126 -1.34 5.85 -13.37
CA THR A 126 0.05 5.75 -13.88
C THR A 126 1.07 5.37 -12.81
N GLY A 127 0.72 5.50 -11.52
CA GLY A 127 1.66 5.31 -10.42
C GLY A 127 2.67 6.46 -10.25
N TYR A 128 2.59 7.53 -11.04
CA TYR A 128 3.39 8.74 -10.82
C TYR A 128 2.69 9.73 -9.87
N PRO A 129 3.39 10.42 -8.97
CA PRO A 129 2.80 11.45 -8.09
C PRO A 129 2.42 12.71 -8.88
N GLN A 130 1.39 13.44 -8.46
CA GLN A 130 0.93 14.65 -9.16
C GLN A 130 2.01 15.74 -9.31
N ALA A 131 2.95 15.83 -8.36
CA ALA A 131 4.03 16.82 -8.38
C ALA A 131 4.95 16.71 -9.61
N LEU A 132 4.99 15.55 -10.29
CA LEU A 132 5.76 15.37 -11.53
C LEU A 132 4.99 15.72 -12.80
N MET A 133 3.68 15.98 -12.70
CA MET A 133 2.78 16.16 -13.84
C MET A 133 2.53 17.66 -14.09
N PRO A 134 3.26 18.32 -15.01
CA PRO A 134 2.92 19.68 -15.43
C PRO A 134 1.52 19.67 -16.06
N ALA A 135 0.64 20.53 -15.57
CA ALA A 135 -0.77 20.57 -15.97
C ALA A 135 -1.26 22.02 -16.06
N ASP A 136 -2.28 22.25 -16.89
CA ASP A 136 -2.99 23.53 -16.99
C ASP A 136 -3.93 23.78 -15.80
N ASP A 137 -4.56 24.96 -15.79
CA ASP A 137 -5.54 25.38 -14.78
C ASP A 137 -6.78 24.45 -14.71
N GLN A 138 -7.01 23.65 -15.75
CA GLN A 138 -8.09 22.65 -15.84
C GLN A 138 -7.62 21.25 -15.37
N ASN A 139 -6.44 21.18 -14.75
CA ASN A 139 -5.76 19.96 -14.29
C ASN A 139 -5.38 18.96 -15.39
N ARG A 140 -5.39 19.38 -16.66
CA ARG A 140 -5.00 18.55 -17.80
C ARG A 140 -3.49 18.58 -17.96
N VAL A 141 -2.87 17.41 -17.88
CA VAL A 141 -1.43 17.20 -18.02
C VAL A 141 -0.97 17.55 -19.44
N ASP A 142 0.20 18.20 -19.55
CA ASP A 142 0.84 18.58 -20.82
C ASP A 142 1.03 17.38 -21.75
N GLU A 143 0.84 17.61 -23.05
CA GLU A 143 0.98 16.56 -24.07
C GLU A 143 2.41 16.10 -24.29
N THR A 144 3.37 17.00 -24.17
CA THR A 144 4.78 16.67 -24.41
C THR A 144 5.30 15.79 -23.28
N TRP A 145 4.96 16.13 -22.04
CA TRP A 145 5.20 15.27 -20.87
C TRP A 145 4.47 13.93 -21.00
N HIS A 146 3.18 13.94 -21.31
CA HIS A 146 2.37 12.73 -21.47
C HIS A 146 2.90 11.79 -22.57
N ARG A 147 3.40 12.32 -23.69
CA ARG A 147 4.02 11.51 -24.75
C ARG A 147 5.41 10.97 -24.37
N LYS A 148 6.19 11.73 -23.59
CA LYS A 148 7.56 11.35 -23.20
C LYS A 148 7.65 10.37 -22.03
N THR A 149 6.68 10.36 -21.13
CA THR A 149 6.74 9.60 -19.86
C THR A 149 6.02 8.25 -19.91
N ASP A 150 5.64 7.79 -21.11
CA ASP A 150 5.05 6.48 -21.35
C ASP A 150 3.78 6.17 -20.52
N VAL A 151 3.05 7.19 -20.01
CA VAL A 151 1.86 7.00 -19.15
C VAL A 151 0.77 6.13 -19.76
N SER A 152 0.72 6.02 -21.09
CA SER A 152 -0.23 5.16 -21.80
C SER A 152 -0.10 3.67 -21.48
N PHE A 153 1.04 3.27 -20.91
CA PHE A 153 1.34 1.91 -20.49
C PHE A 153 0.74 1.52 -19.13
N GLY A 154 0.06 2.44 -18.42
CA GLY A 154 -0.52 2.21 -17.11
C GLY A 154 0.48 2.43 -15.98
N ILE A 155 0.36 1.67 -14.89
CA ILE A 155 1.32 1.66 -13.79
C ILE A 155 2.54 0.86 -14.23
N THR A 156 3.61 1.57 -14.59
CA THR A 156 4.87 1.03 -15.13
C THR A 156 5.85 0.62 -14.03
N CYS A 157 7.04 0.12 -14.43
CA CYS A 157 8.15 -0.15 -13.52
C CYS A 157 8.49 1.06 -12.63
N GLU A 158 8.56 2.27 -13.20
CA GLU A 158 8.84 3.52 -12.47
C GLU A 158 7.67 3.99 -11.59
N GLY A 159 6.44 3.53 -11.87
CA GLY A 159 5.29 3.76 -10.99
C GLY A 159 5.37 3.01 -9.66
N CYS A 160 6.17 1.94 -9.59
CA CYS A 160 6.42 1.17 -8.36
C CYS A 160 7.85 1.39 -7.80
N HIS A 161 8.87 1.47 -8.65
CA HIS A 161 10.26 1.66 -8.27
C HIS A 161 10.69 3.13 -8.15
N GLY A 162 9.78 4.08 -8.40
CA GLY A 162 10.06 5.51 -8.45
C GLY A 162 10.66 5.94 -9.79
N PRO A 163 10.63 7.26 -10.11
CA PRO A 163 11.19 7.79 -11.35
C PRO A 163 12.71 7.59 -11.39
N GLY A 164 13.21 7.03 -12.50
CA GLY A 164 14.58 6.57 -12.62
C GLY A 164 15.60 7.62 -13.07
N GLY A 165 15.15 8.76 -13.60
CA GLY A 165 16.00 9.80 -14.14
C GLY A 165 16.01 11.07 -13.30
N ASP A 166 16.66 12.10 -13.82
CA ASP A 166 16.75 13.42 -13.20
C ASP A 166 16.12 14.49 -14.09
N LEU A 167 15.52 15.48 -13.46
CA LEU A 167 15.13 16.73 -14.10
C LEU A 167 16.39 17.59 -14.33
N ALA A 168 17.23 17.15 -15.26
CA ALA A 168 18.39 17.85 -15.82
C ALA A 168 19.06 18.88 -14.88
N SER A 169 19.68 18.42 -13.80
CA SER A 169 20.54 19.29 -12.99
C SER A 169 21.89 19.50 -13.68
N THR A 170 22.46 20.70 -13.53
CA THR A 170 23.86 21.00 -13.89
C THR A 170 24.86 20.18 -13.07
N ASP A 171 24.41 19.62 -11.95
CA ASP A 171 25.24 18.93 -10.98
C ASP A 171 25.20 17.42 -11.25
N GLY A 172 26.19 16.91 -11.99
CA GLY A 172 26.38 15.47 -12.28
C GLY A 172 26.71 14.59 -11.07
N ALA A 173 26.34 15.01 -9.87
CA ALA A 173 26.53 14.33 -8.60
C ALA A 173 25.24 13.68 -8.05
N ARG A 174 24.13 13.75 -8.80
CA ARG A 174 22.80 13.29 -8.36
C ARG A 174 22.13 12.27 -9.28
N ASP A 175 22.87 11.58 -10.16
CA ASP A 175 22.35 10.55 -11.09
C ASP A 175 21.19 9.71 -10.49
N GLY A 176 20.05 9.73 -11.17
CA GLY A 176 18.88 8.92 -10.87
C GLY A 176 19.16 7.43 -11.01
N TRP A 177 18.37 6.61 -10.32
CA TRP A 177 18.65 5.18 -10.17
C TRP A 177 18.72 4.41 -11.49
N PHE A 178 18.06 4.88 -12.55
CA PHE A 178 18.10 4.23 -13.87
C PHE A 178 19.53 4.16 -14.41
N ARG A 179 20.37 5.18 -14.24
CA ARG A 179 21.78 5.06 -14.66
C ARG A 179 22.52 4.11 -13.74
N LEU A 180 22.40 4.28 -12.42
CA LEU A 180 23.22 3.59 -11.43
C LEU A 180 22.91 2.09 -11.27
N HIS A 181 21.71 1.62 -11.63
CA HIS A 181 21.40 0.19 -11.60
C HIS A 181 22.04 -0.61 -12.75
N LEU A 182 22.52 0.05 -13.82
CA LEU A 182 23.10 -0.62 -14.98
C LEU A 182 24.50 -1.18 -14.67
N PRO A 183 24.77 -2.48 -14.94
CA PRO A 183 26.07 -3.07 -14.73
C PRO A 183 27.07 -2.67 -15.84
N PRO A 184 28.37 -2.45 -15.55
CA PRO A 184 29.02 -2.32 -14.24
C PRO A 184 29.48 -0.87 -14.01
N LEU A 185 28.58 0.12 -14.10
CA LEU A 185 28.97 1.55 -14.04
C LEU A 185 29.69 1.95 -12.75
N ASN A 186 29.47 1.24 -11.64
CA ASN A 186 30.28 1.39 -10.44
C ASN A 186 30.67 0.02 -9.83
N PRO A 187 31.83 -0.55 -10.20
CA PRO A 187 32.30 -1.84 -9.66
C PRO A 187 32.59 -1.79 -8.15
N LYS A 188 32.89 -0.60 -7.61
CA LYS A 188 33.23 -0.39 -6.18
C LYS A 188 32.00 -0.28 -5.29
N ARG A 189 30.84 0.13 -5.84
CA ARG A 189 29.56 0.26 -5.12
C ARG A 189 28.41 -0.30 -5.98
N PRO A 190 28.29 -1.64 -6.12
CA PRO A 190 27.26 -2.24 -6.97
C PRO A 190 25.86 -1.96 -6.42
N TRP A 191 24.97 -1.45 -7.28
CA TRP A 191 23.58 -1.10 -6.95
C TRP A 191 22.84 -2.15 -6.11
N ARG A 192 23.02 -3.44 -6.47
CA ARG A 192 22.48 -4.62 -5.78
C ARG A 192 22.69 -4.57 -4.26
N PHE A 193 23.85 -4.11 -3.77
CA PHE A 193 24.23 -4.16 -2.37
C PHE A 193 24.01 -2.84 -1.60
N LEU A 194 23.63 -1.74 -2.26
CA LEU A 194 23.41 -0.45 -1.60
C LEU A 194 22.19 -0.48 -0.66
N ASP A 195 22.31 0.27 0.44
CA ASP A 195 21.26 0.55 1.42
C ASP A 195 20.00 1.15 0.73
N PRO A 196 18.79 0.63 0.99
CA PRO A 196 17.51 1.22 0.53
C PRO A 196 17.37 2.72 0.79
N LYS A 197 17.85 3.20 1.94
CA LYS A 197 17.79 4.62 2.32
C LYS A 197 18.64 5.47 1.39
N ALA A 198 19.87 5.05 1.11
CA ALA A 198 20.74 5.72 0.15
C ALA A 198 20.17 5.68 -1.27
N LYS A 199 19.63 4.53 -1.71
CA LYS A 199 18.94 4.38 -3.01
C LYS A 199 17.79 5.37 -3.18
N TRP A 200 17.06 5.67 -2.11
CA TRP A 200 15.96 6.63 -2.09
C TRP A 200 16.44 8.08 -2.04
N GLU A 201 17.11 8.46 -0.95
CA GLU A 201 17.48 9.86 -0.68
C GLU A 201 18.42 10.42 -1.74
N GLN A 202 19.31 9.59 -2.30
CA GLN A 202 20.33 10.01 -3.25
C GLN A 202 19.96 9.75 -4.71
N HIS A 203 19.04 8.81 -5.00
CA HIS A 203 18.76 8.35 -6.38
C HIS A 203 17.27 8.15 -6.73
N GLY A 204 16.33 8.40 -5.81
CA GLY A 204 14.88 8.37 -6.06
C GLY A 204 14.24 6.97 -6.13
N TYR A 205 14.98 5.90 -5.84
CA TYR A 205 14.45 4.53 -5.95
C TYR A 205 13.58 4.16 -4.74
N VAL A 206 12.35 3.76 -5.02
CA VAL A 206 11.40 3.24 -4.02
C VAL A 206 11.74 1.79 -3.69
N ASP A 207 11.90 1.49 -2.39
CA ASP A 207 12.11 0.12 -1.95
C ASP A 207 10.79 -0.66 -1.90
N VAL A 208 10.73 -1.70 -2.72
CA VAL A 208 9.59 -2.64 -2.81
C VAL A 208 9.92 -4.00 -2.19
N ARG A 209 11.02 -4.11 -1.42
CA ARG A 209 11.45 -5.37 -0.79
C ARG A 209 11.01 -5.45 0.67
N THR A 210 11.22 -4.38 1.43
CA THR A 210 10.82 -4.31 2.85
C THR A 210 9.29 -4.31 2.99
N PRO A 211 8.73 -5.08 3.95
CA PRO A 211 7.29 -5.14 4.22
C PRO A 211 6.59 -3.78 4.31
N SER A 212 7.13 -2.86 5.10
CA SER A 212 6.51 -1.56 5.39
C SER A 212 6.58 -0.59 4.20
N SER A 213 7.71 -0.54 3.50
CA SER A 213 7.86 0.33 2.32
C SER A 213 6.96 -0.14 1.17
N LYS A 214 6.90 -1.45 0.93
CA LYS A 214 5.97 -2.05 -0.03
C LYS A 214 4.51 -1.77 0.32
N ALA A 215 4.11 -2.02 1.57
CA ALA A 215 2.75 -1.77 2.02
C ALA A 215 2.35 -0.30 1.84
N ARG A 216 3.28 0.62 2.18
CA ARG A 216 3.07 2.06 2.02
C ARG A 216 2.91 2.47 0.56
N LEU A 217 3.82 2.04 -0.31
CA LEU A 217 3.73 2.27 -1.76
C LEU A 217 2.36 1.85 -2.30
N CYS A 218 1.96 0.60 -2.06
CA CYS A 218 0.67 0.09 -2.54
C CYS A 218 -0.51 0.87 -1.94
N GLY A 219 -0.46 1.19 -0.65
CA GLY A 219 -1.48 1.96 0.06
C GLY A 219 -1.71 3.36 -0.52
N THR A 220 -0.68 4.01 -1.09
CA THR A 220 -0.86 5.35 -1.69
C THR A 220 -1.92 5.38 -2.81
N CYS A 221 -2.11 4.28 -3.55
CA CYS A 221 -3.16 4.14 -4.55
C CYS A 221 -4.41 3.40 -4.03
N HIS A 222 -4.22 2.35 -3.21
CA HIS A 222 -5.31 1.47 -2.77
C HIS A 222 -6.11 2.01 -1.57
N ILE A 223 -5.53 2.93 -0.80
CA ILE A 223 -6.15 3.62 0.35
C ILE A 223 -6.28 5.11 0.00
N GLY A 224 -5.18 5.69 -0.49
CA GLY A 224 -5.08 7.08 -0.91
C GLY A 224 -3.97 7.83 -0.17
N ASP A 225 -3.51 8.92 -0.76
CA ASP A 225 -2.43 9.77 -0.26
C ASP A 225 -2.68 11.23 -0.64
N VAL A 226 -2.60 12.12 0.36
CA VAL A 226 -2.83 13.56 0.21
C VAL A 226 -1.62 14.28 -0.38
N SER A 227 -0.38 13.84 -0.10
CA SER A 227 0.83 14.52 -0.61
C SER A 227 1.09 14.17 -2.07
N GLN A 228 0.85 12.92 -2.47
CA GLN A 228 0.99 12.47 -3.86
C GLN A 228 -0.22 12.79 -4.76
N GLY A 229 -1.30 13.34 -4.18
CA GLY A 229 -2.51 13.71 -4.91
C GLY A 229 -3.33 12.50 -5.37
N ARG A 230 -3.37 11.45 -4.54
CA ARG A 230 -4.08 10.19 -4.77
C ARG A 230 -5.30 10.13 -3.86
N VAL A 231 -6.30 10.95 -4.14
CA VAL A 231 -7.53 11.02 -3.33
C VAL A 231 -8.72 10.69 -4.21
N VAL A 232 -9.34 9.53 -3.97
CA VAL A 232 -10.64 9.21 -4.57
C VAL A 232 -11.73 9.82 -3.70
N THR A 233 -12.45 10.80 -4.25
CA THR A 233 -13.49 11.56 -3.54
C THR A 233 -14.85 10.89 -3.67
N HIS A 234 -15.79 11.25 -2.80
CA HIS A 234 -17.19 10.85 -2.95
C HIS A 234 -17.82 11.35 -4.26
N GLU A 235 -17.38 12.52 -4.75
CA GLU A 235 -17.76 13.01 -6.08
C GLU A 235 -17.34 12.03 -7.20
N MET A 236 -16.12 11.47 -7.13
CA MET A 236 -15.67 10.45 -8.08
C MET A 236 -16.50 9.16 -7.98
N TYR A 237 -16.84 8.71 -6.77
CA TYR A 237 -17.73 7.55 -6.59
C TYR A 237 -19.15 7.83 -7.15
N ALA A 238 -19.73 8.99 -6.87
CA ALA A 238 -21.04 9.41 -7.39
C ALA A 238 -21.04 9.54 -8.92
N ALA A 239 -19.91 9.94 -9.51
CA ALA A 239 -19.72 9.99 -10.96
C ALA A 239 -19.51 8.61 -11.63
N GLY A 240 -19.29 7.54 -10.85
CA GLY A 240 -19.18 6.16 -11.34
C GLY A 240 -17.85 5.45 -11.09
N HIS A 241 -16.88 6.07 -10.40
CA HIS A 241 -15.64 5.39 -10.01
C HIS A 241 -15.98 4.19 -9.10
N PRO A 242 -15.47 2.97 -9.38
CA PRO A 242 -15.73 1.82 -8.51
C PRO A 242 -15.16 2.05 -7.10
N PRO A 243 -15.83 1.60 -6.03
CA PRO A 243 -15.31 1.76 -4.67
C PRO A 243 -13.96 1.05 -4.53
N LEU A 244 -13.01 1.67 -3.83
CA LEU A 244 -11.75 1.02 -3.48
C LEU A 244 -12.05 -0.04 -2.41
N PRO A 245 -11.87 -1.35 -2.68
CA PRO A 245 -12.13 -2.41 -1.71
C PRO A 245 -11.11 -2.35 -0.58
N GLY A 246 -11.45 -2.92 0.58
CA GLY A 246 -10.49 -3.11 1.66
C GLY A 246 -9.22 -3.82 1.18
N PHE A 247 -8.06 -3.27 1.53
CA PHE A 247 -6.74 -3.64 1.00
C PHE A 247 -5.96 -4.49 2.02
N GLU A 248 -5.23 -5.48 1.54
CA GLU A 248 -4.27 -6.24 2.36
C GLU A 248 -3.09 -6.63 1.47
N VAL A 249 -1.87 -6.26 1.86
CA VAL A 249 -0.71 -6.29 0.96
C VAL A 249 -0.34 -7.71 0.52
N ALA A 250 -0.40 -8.72 1.39
CA ALA A 250 0.05 -10.07 1.05
C ALA A 250 -0.90 -10.77 0.06
N THR A 251 -2.21 -10.64 0.24
CA THR A 251 -3.25 -11.21 -0.63
C THR A 251 -3.45 -10.42 -1.93
N PHE A 252 -3.20 -9.10 -1.94
CA PHE A 252 -3.15 -8.34 -3.20
C PHE A 252 -1.89 -8.69 -4.00
N VAL A 253 -0.72 -8.80 -3.36
CA VAL A 253 0.52 -9.26 -4.00
C VAL A 253 0.37 -10.69 -4.55
N ALA A 254 -0.31 -11.59 -3.84
CA ALA A 254 -0.59 -12.95 -4.31
C ALA A 254 -1.57 -13.01 -5.51
N GLN A 255 -2.30 -11.92 -5.80
CA GLN A 255 -3.19 -11.78 -6.94
C GLN A 255 -2.57 -10.97 -8.11
N MET A 256 -1.33 -10.51 -7.96
CA MET A 256 -0.50 -9.92 -9.00
C MET A 256 0.43 -11.02 -9.54
N PRO A 257 0.72 -11.09 -10.86
CA PRO A 257 1.68 -12.06 -11.37
C PRO A 257 3.09 -11.74 -10.86
N THR A 258 3.68 -12.70 -10.15
CA THR A 258 5.04 -12.59 -9.60
C THR A 258 6.06 -12.39 -10.72
N HIS A 259 6.63 -11.18 -10.78
CA HIS A 259 7.67 -10.78 -11.72
C HIS A 259 8.96 -10.41 -10.99
N TRP A 260 9.28 -11.14 -9.92
CA TRP A 260 10.52 -11.07 -9.17
C TRP A 260 10.82 -12.44 -8.55
N ARG A 261 12.01 -12.62 -7.98
CA ARG A 261 12.33 -13.76 -7.10
C ARG A 261 12.57 -13.24 -5.69
N ALA A 262 11.88 -13.76 -4.68
CA ALA A 262 12.16 -13.39 -3.29
C ALA A 262 13.56 -13.87 -2.90
N VAL A 263 14.19 -13.24 -1.91
CA VAL A 263 15.58 -13.58 -1.52
C VAL A 263 15.68 -15.02 -1.00
N ALA A 264 14.65 -15.54 -0.34
CA ALA A 264 14.57 -16.95 0.07
C ALA A 264 14.68 -17.92 -1.12
N ASP A 265 14.02 -17.62 -2.24
CA ASP A 265 13.91 -18.47 -3.43
C ASP A 265 15.13 -18.41 -4.37
N LYS A 266 16.13 -17.55 -4.07
CA LYS A 266 17.34 -17.43 -4.91
C LYS A 266 18.29 -18.59 -4.62
N SER A 267 18.90 -19.12 -5.69
CA SER A 267 19.86 -20.21 -5.56
C SER A 267 21.26 -19.71 -5.16
N ASP A 268 22.09 -20.65 -4.70
CA ASP A 268 23.52 -20.47 -4.53
C ASP A 268 24.32 -21.18 -5.65
N ALA A 269 23.64 -21.66 -6.71
CA ALA A 269 24.21 -22.50 -7.76
C ALA A 269 25.09 -21.73 -8.77
N VAL A 270 24.84 -20.42 -8.96
CA VAL A 270 25.59 -19.58 -9.91
C VAL A 270 26.56 -18.67 -9.16
N ALA A 271 27.86 -18.96 -9.28
CA ALA A 271 28.92 -18.22 -8.62
C ALA A 271 28.85 -16.68 -8.90
N ARG A 272 29.11 -15.87 -7.86
CA ARG A 272 29.06 -14.38 -7.88
C ARG A 272 27.68 -13.77 -8.17
N LYS A 273 26.62 -14.59 -8.13
CA LYS A 273 25.20 -14.19 -8.27
C LYS A 273 24.32 -14.92 -7.24
N THR A 274 24.92 -15.34 -6.13
CA THR A 274 24.29 -16.20 -5.12
C THR A 274 23.50 -15.42 -4.08
N ARG A 275 22.51 -16.08 -3.49
CA ARG A 275 21.78 -15.60 -2.31
C ARG A 275 22.72 -15.30 -1.14
N SER A 276 23.66 -16.20 -0.87
CA SER A 276 24.64 -16.09 0.22
C SER A 276 25.58 -14.90 0.04
N GLU A 277 26.02 -14.60 -1.19
CA GLU A 277 26.81 -13.40 -1.46
C GLU A 277 26.03 -12.12 -1.13
N PHE A 278 24.75 -12.06 -1.50
CA PHE A 278 23.92 -10.90 -1.20
C PHE A 278 23.74 -10.70 0.30
N LEU A 279 23.36 -11.74 1.04
CA LEU A 279 23.18 -11.67 2.49
C LEU A 279 24.49 -11.29 3.21
N ALA A 280 25.66 -11.70 2.69
CA ALA A 280 26.96 -11.36 3.25
C ALA A 280 27.47 -9.95 2.91
N LYS A 281 26.97 -9.30 1.84
CA LYS A 281 27.52 -8.02 1.31
C LYS A 281 26.54 -6.86 1.29
N THR A 282 25.25 -7.09 1.49
CA THR A 282 24.25 -6.02 1.39
C THR A 282 24.35 -5.07 2.58
N ALA A 283 24.33 -3.77 2.30
CA ALA A 283 24.17 -2.71 3.30
C ALA A 283 22.68 -2.45 3.63
N ASP A 284 21.80 -3.38 3.29
CA ASP A 284 20.37 -3.29 3.53
C ASP A 284 20.06 -3.84 4.93
N PRO A 285 19.65 -3.00 5.90
CA PRO A 285 19.51 -3.42 7.29
C PRO A 285 18.38 -4.42 7.52
N PHE A 286 17.43 -4.56 6.57
CA PHE A 286 16.37 -5.57 6.64
C PHE A 286 16.89 -6.99 6.35
N PHE A 287 18.05 -7.15 5.70
CA PHE A 287 18.64 -8.47 5.44
C PHE A 287 19.73 -8.85 6.46
N SER A 288 19.78 -8.17 7.61
CA SER A 288 20.70 -8.53 8.69
C SER A 288 20.28 -9.84 9.37
N PRO A 289 21.21 -10.60 10.00
CA PRO A 289 20.88 -11.86 10.68
C PRO A 289 19.82 -11.72 11.79
N ASP A 290 19.73 -10.55 12.42
CA ASP A 290 18.76 -10.26 13.49
C ASP A 290 17.35 -9.99 12.96
N THR A 291 17.22 -9.53 11.71
CA THR A 291 15.96 -9.03 11.12
C THR A 291 15.38 -9.95 10.05
N TYR A 292 16.20 -10.75 9.38
CA TYR A 292 15.78 -11.69 8.33
C TYR A 292 16.43 -13.05 8.48
N ARG A 293 15.58 -14.10 8.50
CA ARG A 293 16.00 -15.50 8.41
C ARG A 293 15.22 -16.20 7.32
N LEU A 294 15.89 -17.10 6.58
CA LEU A 294 15.29 -17.86 5.46
C LEU A 294 14.11 -18.76 5.86
N ASP A 295 14.02 -19.14 7.14
CA ASP A 295 12.96 -19.97 7.71
C ASP A 295 11.79 -19.16 8.31
N SER A 296 11.78 -17.83 8.10
CA SER A 296 10.74 -16.95 8.64
C SER A 296 9.43 -17.04 7.85
N LEU A 297 8.33 -16.74 8.53
CA LEU A 297 7.02 -16.53 7.92
C LEU A 297 6.93 -15.15 7.24
N HIS A 298 7.64 -14.97 6.13
CA HIS A 298 7.79 -13.68 5.44
C HIS A 298 6.46 -13.08 4.93
N ARG A 299 5.51 -13.89 4.45
CA ARG A 299 4.19 -13.41 4.00
C ARG A 299 3.32 -13.01 5.18
N THR A 300 3.35 -13.79 6.26
CA THR A 300 2.70 -13.44 7.53
C THR A 300 3.27 -12.14 8.09
N GLN A 301 4.60 -11.95 8.08
CA GLN A 301 5.23 -10.70 8.49
C GLN A 301 4.79 -9.53 7.59
N SER A 302 4.77 -9.73 6.26
CA SER A 302 4.30 -8.72 5.31
C SER A 302 2.84 -8.32 5.55
N MET A 303 1.97 -9.27 5.87
CA MET A 303 0.56 -9.05 6.19
C MET A 303 0.39 -8.24 7.49
N LEU A 304 1.08 -8.61 8.58
CA LEU A 304 0.94 -7.92 9.86
C LEU A 304 1.55 -6.51 9.85
N VAL A 305 2.73 -6.35 9.26
CA VAL A 305 3.34 -5.02 9.04
C VAL A 305 2.45 -4.19 8.11
N GLY A 306 1.92 -4.80 7.04
CA GLY A 306 1.02 -4.16 6.10
C GLY A 306 -0.30 -3.71 6.72
N ALA A 307 -0.85 -4.45 7.68
CA ALA A 307 -2.06 -4.05 8.41
C ALA A 307 -1.83 -2.79 9.26
N LEU A 308 -0.70 -2.70 9.97
CA LEU A 308 -0.33 -1.51 10.75
C LEU A 308 -0.11 -0.29 9.85
N VAL A 309 0.60 -0.46 8.72
CA VAL A 309 0.83 0.60 7.73
C VAL A 309 -0.47 1.05 7.05
N SER A 310 -1.37 0.11 6.70
CA SER A 310 -2.65 0.43 6.06
C SER A 310 -3.55 1.28 6.95
N LEU A 311 -3.59 0.98 8.26
CA LEU A 311 -4.30 1.85 9.21
C LEU A 311 -3.62 3.20 9.39
N ALA A 312 -2.28 3.23 9.47
CA ALA A 312 -1.53 4.48 9.57
C ALA A 312 -1.83 5.40 8.36
N GLN A 313 -1.78 4.88 7.14
CA GLN A 313 -2.10 5.64 5.92
C GLN A 313 -3.57 6.08 5.88
N SER A 314 -4.52 5.23 6.30
CA SER A 314 -5.94 5.62 6.39
C SER A 314 -6.15 6.82 7.35
N LEU A 315 -5.37 6.87 8.43
CA LEU A 315 -5.39 7.94 9.43
C LEU A 315 -4.60 9.19 8.99
N GLU A 316 -3.51 9.03 8.25
CA GLU A 316 -2.78 10.12 7.58
C GLU A 316 -3.64 10.79 6.51
N LEU A 317 -4.33 10.01 5.67
CA LEU A 317 -5.30 10.48 4.69
C LEU A 317 -6.44 11.26 5.36
N THR A 318 -7.02 10.69 6.42
CA THR A 318 -8.02 11.37 7.27
C THR A 318 -7.48 12.69 7.83
N SER A 319 -6.24 12.70 8.33
CA SER A 319 -5.58 13.89 8.86
C SER A 319 -5.36 14.97 7.80
N GLY A 320 -4.78 14.62 6.65
CA GLY A 320 -4.49 15.57 5.57
C GLY A 320 -5.76 16.19 4.98
N LEU A 321 -6.81 15.39 4.78
CA LEU A 321 -8.14 15.88 4.37
C LEU A 321 -8.75 16.80 5.44
N SER A 322 -8.53 16.50 6.73
CA SER A 322 -8.90 17.34 7.87
C SER A 322 -8.03 18.59 8.05
N GLN A 323 -6.94 18.77 7.30
CA GLN A 323 -6.09 19.96 7.36
C GLN A 323 -6.31 20.92 6.18
N ARG A 324 -6.82 20.44 5.03
CA ARG A 324 -7.11 21.28 3.86
C ARG A 324 -8.28 22.26 4.08
N ALA A 325 -8.11 23.53 3.74
CA ALA A 325 -9.19 24.53 3.76
C ALA A 325 -10.33 24.14 2.81
N THR A 326 -11.54 24.67 3.02
CA THR A 326 -12.72 24.37 2.20
C THR A 326 -12.58 24.95 0.79
N GLY A 327 -12.61 24.10 -0.24
CA GLY A 327 -12.60 24.50 -1.66
C GLY A 327 -11.71 23.60 -2.52
N GLY A 328 -12.31 22.97 -3.54
CA GLY A 328 -11.62 22.05 -4.47
C GLY A 328 -11.44 20.62 -3.94
N GLY A 329 -11.77 19.62 -4.75
CA GLY A 329 -11.94 18.21 -4.36
C GLY A 329 -10.95 17.63 -3.35
N GLY A 330 -11.49 16.97 -2.32
CA GLY A 330 -10.73 16.34 -1.24
C GLY A 330 -10.52 17.26 -0.03
N THR A 331 -11.62 17.63 0.64
CA THR A 331 -11.63 18.44 1.88
C THR A 331 -12.57 17.84 2.92
N TRP A 332 -12.28 17.99 4.21
CA TRP A 332 -13.13 17.43 5.26
C TRP A 332 -14.51 18.10 5.38
N PRO A 333 -15.62 17.33 5.51
CA PRO A 333 -15.68 15.87 5.50
C PRO A 333 -15.62 15.29 4.08
N GLU A 334 -14.65 14.41 3.84
CA GLU A 334 -14.59 13.63 2.60
C GLU A 334 -15.34 12.31 2.85
N LEU A 335 -16.56 12.21 2.32
CA LEU A 335 -17.46 11.09 2.59
C LEU A 335 -16.90 9.74 2.14
N ALA A 336 -15.98 9.70 1.18
CA ALA A 336 -15.29 8.47 0.77
C ALA A 336 -14.46 7.81 1.90
N GLN A 337 -14.07 8.55 2.94
CA GLN A 337 -13.31 8.01 4.09
C GLN A 337 -14.18 7.25 5.11
N PHE A 338 -15.50 7.36 4.99
CA PHE A 338 -16.45 6.74 5.91
C PHE A 338 -16.96 5.40 5.40
N GLU A 339 -17.56 4.64 6.31
CA GLU A 339 -18.18 3.37 5.97
C GLU A 339 -19.40 3.58 5.06
N CYS A 340 -19.22 3.29 3.77
CA CYS A 340 -20.22 3.56 2.74
C CYS A 340 -21.51 2.77 2.99
N TYR A 341 -21.42 1.55 3.52
CA TYR A 341 -22.58 0.73 3.85
C TYR A 341 -23.34 1.23 5.09
N ALA A 342 -22.86 2.26 5.81
CA ALA A 342 -23.65 2.93 6.83
C ALA A 342 -24.86 3.64 6.20
N CYS A 343 -24.66 4.29 5.04
CA CYS A 343 -25.69 5.06 4.33
C CYS A 343 -26.24 4.34 3.09
N HIS A 344 -25.38 3.69 2.29
CA HIS A 344 -25.76 3.02 1.04
C HIS A 344 -25.94 1.53 1.26
N HIS A 345 -27.19 1.09 1.40
CA HIS A 345 -27.52 -0.29 1.73
C HIS A 345 -28.86 -0.72 1.14
N ASP A 346 -29.05 -2.04 1.06
CA ASP A 346 -30.34 -2.64 0.71
C ASP A 346 -31.44 -2.24 1.72
N LEU A 347 -32.65 -2.03 1.22
CA LEU A 347 -33.86 -1.73 1.99
C LEU A 347 -34.51 -2.98 2.61
N ARG A 348 -33.99 -4.18 2.30
CA ARG A 348 -34.38 -5.45 2.93
C ARG A 348 -34.26 -5.41 4.46
N VAL A 349 -35.36 -5.71 5.15
CA VAL A 349 -35.40 -5.88 6.61
C VAL A 349 -35.79 -7.33 6.95
N PRO A 350 -35.10 -8.04 7.87
CA PRO A 350 -33.91 -7.60 8.62
C PRO A 350 -32.61 -7.81 7.84
N ALA A 351 -31.84 -6.74 7.63
CA ALA A 351 -30.51 -6.75 6.99
C ALA A 351 -29.39 -7.26 7.91
N TRP A 352 -28.26 -7.66 7.33
CA TRP A 352 -27.09 -8.12 8.11
C TRP A 352 -26.59 -7.07 9.10
N ARG A 353 -26.63 -5.77 8.76
CA ARG A 353 -26.24 -4.66 9.65
C ARG A 353 -27.12 -4.54 10.90
N GLN A 354 -28.40 -4.92 10.81
CA GLN A 354 -29.32 -4.93 11.96
C GLN A 354 -29.12 -6.17 12.85
N ARG A 355 -28.58 -7.26 12.28
CA ARG A 355 -28.26 -8.50 13.00
C ARG A 355 -26.85 -8.51 13.59
N ARG A 356 -25.99 -7.55 13.19
CA ARG A 356 -24.61 -7.42 13.66
C ARG A 356 -24.60 -7.12 15.17
N PRO A 357 -24.02 -7.99 16.02
CA PRO A 357 -23.91 -7.71 17.45
C PRO A 357 -22.94 -6.54 17.68
N ASN A 358 -23.28 -5.68 18.65
CA ASN A 358 -22.47 -4.51 19.07
C ASN A 358 -21.98 -3.63 17.89
N PRO A 359 -22.89 -3.04 17.09
CA PRO A 359 -22.51 -2.22 15.95
C PRO A 359 -21.60 -1.06 16.37
N VAL A 360 -20.56 -0.81 15.57
CA VAL A 360 -19.54 0.19 15.86
C VAL A 360 -20.08 1.60 15.60
N GLY A 361 -20.12 2.42 16.64
CA GLY A 361 -20.39 3.86 16.52
C GLY A 361 -21.48 4.34 17.47
N VAL A 362 -22.02 5.52 17.17
CA VAL A 362 -23.22 6.08 17.80
C VAL A 362 -24.24 6.30 16.69
N PRO A 363 -25.54 6.00 16.86
CA PRO A 363 -26.56 6.26 15.85
C PRO A 363 -26.49 7.72 15.35
N GLY A 364 -26.49 7.92 14.03
CA GLY A 364 -26.33 9.25 13.43
C GLY A 364 -24.91 9.84 13.54
N ARG A 365 -23.87 9.03 13.77
CA ARG A 365 -22.46 9.42 13.69
C ARG A 365 -21.72 8.50 12.71
N PRO A 366 -21.37 8.98 11.51
CA PRO A 366 -20.58 8.22 10.54
C PRO A 366 -19.23 7.77 11.14
N VAL A 367 -18.86 6.52 10.87
CA VAL A 367 -17.59 5.91 11.28
C VAL A 367 -16.65 5.80 10.10
N LEU A 368 -15.34 5.88 10.35
CA LEU A 368 -14.33 5.54 9.33
C LEU A 368 -14.45 4.05 8.97
N ARG A 369 -14.02 3.70 7.75
CA ARG A 369 -14.00 2.32 7.24
C ARG A 369 -13.35 1.37 8.26
N GLU A 370 -14.08 0.37 8.73
CA GLU A 370 -13.65 -0.43 9.90
C GLU A 370 -12.53 -1.42 9.56
N TRP A 371 -12.50 -1.92 8.32
CA TRP A 371 -11.62 -2.98 7.86
C TRP A 371 -10.13 -2.71 8.09
N ALA A 372 -9.70 -1.45 8.05
CA ALA A 372 -8.30 -1.08 8.27
C ALA A 372 -7.86 -1.33 9.73
N SER A 373 -8.80 -1.31 10.68
CA SER A 373 -8.49 -1.40 12.11
C SER A 373 -8.38 -2.84 12.63
N VAL A 374 -9.07 -3.80 12.00
CA VAL A 374 -9.23 -5.15 12.57
C VAL A 374 -7.92 -5.95 12.59
N LEU A 375 -7.17 -5.96 11.48
CA LEU A 375 -5.87 -6.64 11.42
C LEU A 375 -4.76 -5.85 12.10
N ALA A 376 -4.84 -4.52 12.14
CA ALA A 376 -3.88 -3.69 12.88
C ALA A 376 -3.84 -4.08 14.37
N ARG A 377 -5.01 -4.38 14.97
CA ARG A 377 -5.07 -4.88 16.35
C ARG A 377 -4.44 -6.28 16.52
N VAL A 378 -4.63 -7.18 15.55
CA VAL A 378 -4.05 -8.53 15.54
C VAL A 378 -2.52 -8.49 15.45
N ALA A 379 -1.97 -7.54 14.67
CA ALA A 379 -0.52 -7.35 14.52
C ALA A 379 0.20 -6.86 15.79
N LEU A 380 -0.53 -6.47 16.83
CA LEU A 380 0.04 -6.01 18.10
C LEU A 380 0.17 -7.18 19.08
N GLU A 381 1.37 -7.72 19.17
CA GLU A 381 1.66 -8.96 19.92
C GLU A 381 1.59 -8.75 21.44
N GLN A 382 2.08 -7.61 21.94
CA GLN A 382 2.20 -7.38 23.38
C GLN A 382 0.88 -6.86 23.98
N PRO A 383 0.47 -7.30 25.18
CA PRO A 383 -0.72 -6.75 25.86
C PRO A 383 -0.65 -5.23 26.06
N LYS A 384 0.53 -4.67 26.31
CA LYS A 384 0.74 -3.21 26.42
C LYS A 384 0.47 -2.47 25.11
N GLN A 385 0.93 -3.02 23.98
CA GLN A 385 0.67 -2.46 22.65
C GLN A 385 -0.83 -2.47 22.34
N ARG A 386 -1.52 -3.60 22.59
CA ARG A 386 -2.98 -3.72 22.40
C ARG A 386 -3.76 -2.76 23.29
N ALA A 387 -3.41 -2.61 24.57
CA ALA A 387 -4.06 -1.65 25.46
C ALA A 387 -3.83 -0.19 25.02
N GLN A 388 -2.64 0.15 24.53
CA GLN A 388 -2.36 1.48 23.97
C GLN A 388 -3.16 1.75 22.70
N PHE A 389 -3.23 0.77 21.78
CA PHE A 389 -4.06 0.83 20.58
C PHE A 389 -5.55 0.97 20.91
N ASP A 390 -6.09 0.11 21.79
CA ASP A 390 -7.51 0.13 22.18
C ASP A 390 -7.87 1.50 22.80
N SER A 391 -6.93 2.14 23.53
CA SER A 391 -7.06 3.51 24.04
C SER A 391 -7.03 4.59 22.93
N GLN A 392 -6.04 4.56 22.04
CA GLN A 392 -5.95 5.52 20.92
C GLN A 392 -7.14 5.39 19.96
N TRP A 393 -7.56 4.17 19.63
CA TRP A 393 -8.71 3.91 18.76
C TRP A 393 -10.02 4.37 19.41
N LYS A 394 -10.17 4.20 20.73
CA LYS A 394 -11.28 4.80 21.50
C LYS A 394 -11.27 6.32 21.43
N GLN A 395 -10.10 6.97 21.43
CA GLN A 395 -10.00 8.43 21.25
C GLN A 395 -10.41 8.86 19.83
N VAL A 396 -9.92 8.21 18.77
CA VAL A 396 -10.34 8.47 17.38
C VAL A 396 -11.86 8.35 17.23
N ARG A 397 -12.43 7.24 17.69
CA ARG A 397 -13.90 7.01 17.68
C ARG A 397 -14.65 8.04 18.54
N GLY A 398 -14.08 8.46 19.66
CA GLY A 398 -14.64 9.50 20.52
C GLY A 398 -14.75 10.85 19.82
N VAL A 399 -13.72 11.26 19.07
CA VAL A 399 -13.75 12.51 18.29
C VAL A 399 -14.84 12.46 17.20
N LEU A 400 -14.97 11.34 16.50
CA LEU A 400 -16.01 11.12 15.47
C LEU A 400 -17.43 11.07 16.05
N ALA A 401 -17.60 10.64 17.30
CA ALA A 401 -18.91 10.55 17.96
C ALA A 401 -19.44 11.90 18.47
N LYS A 402 -18.57 12.87 18.79
CA LYS A 402 -18.96 14.19 19.36
C LYS A 402 -20.00 14.93 18.50
N THR A 403 -19.78 14.97 17.20
CA THR A 403 -20.58 15.70 16.20
C THR A 403 -20.56 14.92 14.89
N PRO A 404 -21.54 15.05 13.96
CA PRO A 404 -21.44 14.42 12.64
C PRO A 404 -20.09 14.72 11.97
N PHE A 405 -19.40 13.67 11.51
CA PHE A 405 -18.04 13.73 10.94
C PHE A 405 -16.93 14.23 11.88
N GLY A 406 -17.19 14.40 13.18
CA GLY A 406 -16.19 14.78 14.18
C GLY A 406 -15.66 16.21 14.09
N SER A 407 -14.90 16.62 15.11
CA SER A 407 -14.20 17.91 15.11
C SER A 407 -12.95 17.83 14.24
N ARG A 408 -12.92 18.57 13.14
CA ARG A 408 -11.83 18.59 12.14
C ARG A 408 -10.43 18.71 12.76
N LEU A 409 -10.21 19.71 13.62
CA LEU A 409 -8.90 19.97 14.24
C LEU A 409 -8.49 18.88 15.25
N GLU A 410 -9.44 18.41 16.05
CA GLU A 410 -9.18 17.29 16.96
C GLU A 410 -8.86 16.01 16.20
N LEU A 411 -9.60 15.75 15.12
CA LEU A 411 -9.45 14.54 14.32
C LEU A 411 -8.09 14.54 13.62
N ALA A 412 -7.69 15.63 12.97
CA ALA A 412 -6.36 15.77 12.37
C ALA A 412 -5.25 15.45 13.39
N ARG A 413 -5.31 16.05 14.58
CA ARG A 413 -4.32 15.81 15.66
C ARG A 413 -4.31 14.36 16.15
N THR A 414 -5.48 13.79 16.45
CA THR A 414 -5.60 12.45 17.03
C THR A 414 -5.30 11.34 16.02
N THR A 415 -5.73 11.49 14.77
CA THR A 415 -5.42 10.52 13.69
C THR A 415 -3.96 10.56 13.30
N SER A 416 -3.35 11.74 13.15
CA SER A 416 -1.90 11.90 12.92
C SER A 416 -1.06 11.24 14.02
N ALA A 417 -1.32 11.55 15.30
CA ALA A 417 -0.58 10.97 16.42
C ALA A 417 -0.73 9.43 16.51
N THR A 418 -1.90 8.90 16.16
CA THR A 418 -2.14 7.45 16.11
C THR A 418 -1.41 6.80 14.94
N ALA A 419 -1.40 7.44 13.75
CA ALA A 419 -0.66 6.97 12.59
C ALA A 419 0.85 6.92 12.82
N THR A 420 1.44 7.96 13.42
CA THR A 420 2.87 7.97 13.79
C THR A 420 3.21 6.80 14.73
N TRP A 421 2.35 6.52 15.71
CA TRP A 421 2.55 5.39 16.62
C TRP A 421 2.45 4.04 15.89
N LEU A 422 1.44 3.85 15.03
CA LEU A 422 1.27 2.64 14.21
C LEU A 422 2.44 2.39 13.27
N THR A 423 2.96 3.43 12.61
CA THR A 423 4.15 3.36 11.76
C THR A 423 5.39 2.93 12.57
N ALA A 424 5.54 3.40 13.81
CA ALA A 424 6.60 2.92 14.69
C ALA A 424 6.41 1.44 15.10
N GLN A 425 5.18 0.99 15.39
CA GLN A 425 4.90 -0.43 15.67
C GLN A 425 5.20 -1.30 14.43
N ALA A 426 4.85 -0.84 13.23
CA ALA A 426 5.12 -1.53 11.98
C ALA A 426 6.63 -1.74 11.76
N LYS A 427 7.46 -0.72 12.01
CA LYS A 427 8.93 -0.82 11.95
C LYS A 427 9.52 -1.71 13.04
N GLN A 428 8.92 -1.76 14.23
CA GLN A 428 9.34 -2.69 15.28
C GLN A 428 9.06 -4.15 14.88
N LEU A 429 7.90 -4.44 14.28
CA LEU A 429 7.52 -5.77 13.82
C LEU A 429 8.31 -6.22 12.59
N GLU A 430 8.61 -5.31 11.65
CA GLU A 430 9.48 -5.55 10.49
C GLU A 430 10.88 -6.03 10.88
N ARG A 431 11.41 -5.55 12.02
CA ARG A 431 12.71 -5.97 12.57
C ARG A 431 12.68 -7.34 13.28
N ARG A 432 11.52 -8.01 13.40
CA ARG A 432 11.38 -9.31 14.09
C ARG A 432 11.09 -10.45 13.12
N PRO A 433 12.02 -11.40 12.91
CA PRO A 433 11.74 -12.66 12.23
C PRO A 433 10.58 -13.41 12.90
N LEU A 434 9.58 -13.84 12.11
CA LEU A 434 8.45 -14.61 12.61
C LEU A 434 8.67 -16.10 12.45
N THR A 435 8.59 -16.84 13.55
CA THR A 435 8.73 -18.30 13.58
C THR A 435 7.43 -19.02 13.22
N ARG A 436 7.48 -20.33 13.01
CA ARG A 436 6.27 -21.16 12.85
C ARG A 436 5.35 -21.15 14.07
N GLU A 437 5.91 -20.95 15.27
CA GLU A 437 5.14 -20.80 16.51
C GLU A 437 4.43 -19.44 16.56
N ASP A 438 5.09 -18.37 16.09
CA ASP A 438 4.46 -17.06 15.90
C ASP A 438 3.26 -17.16 14.95
N GLY A 439 3.41 -17.86 13.81
CA GLY A 439 2.30 -18.10 12.88
C GLY A 439 1.12 -18.82 13.53
N HIS A 440 1.37 -19.82 14.39
CA HIS A 440 0.30 -20.50 15.12
C HIS A 440 -0.41 -19.56 16.12
N ARG A 441 0.35 -18.74 16.86
CA ARG A 441 -0.20 -17.71 17.75
C ARG A 441 -1.03 -16.67 17.00
N VAL A 442 -0.53 -16.18 15.87
CA VAL A 442 -1.21 -15.20 15.00
C VAL A 442 -2.50 -15.78 14.44
N LEU A 443 -2.47 -17.01 13.92
CA LEU A 443 -3.66 -17.68 13.39
C LEU A 443 -4.73 -17.89 14.47
N LEU A 444 -4.31 -18.24 15.69
CA LEU A 444 -5.21 -18.38 16.83
C LEU A 444 -5.83 -17.03 17.25
N GLU A 445 -5.07 -15.93 17.22
CA GLU A 445 -5.60 -14.58 17.49
C GLU A 445 -6.59 -14.12 16.40
N ILE A 446 -6.28 -14.33 15.12
CA ILE A 446 -7.22 -14.06 14.00
C ILE A 446 -8.53 -14.84 14.22
N ALA A 447 -8.42 -16.13 14.55
CA ALA A 447 -9.58 -16.99 14.78
C ALA A 447 -10.41 -16.55 15.99
N ARG A 448 -9.76 -16.17 17.11
CA ARG A 448 -10.44 -15.60 18.30
C ARG A 448 -11.16 -14.31 18.00
N VAL A 449 -10.52 -13.38 17.29
CA VAL A 449 -11.12 -12.10 16.89
C VAL A 449 -12.34 -12.39 16.02
N GLY A 450 -12.22 -13.22 14.98
CA GLY A 450 -13.35 -13.62 14.13
C GLY A 450 -14.47 -14.37 14.88
N ALA A 451 -14.13 -15.19 15.88
CA ALA A 451 -15.07 -15.96 16.70
C ALA A 451 -15.86 -15.12 17.72
N ALA A 452 -15.32 -13.95 18.12
CA ALA A 452 -16.04 -12.92 18.86
C ALA A 452 -17.10 -12.23 17.97
N GLY A 453 -16.85 -12.14 16.66
CA GLY A 453 -17.80 -11.64 15.67
C GLY A 453 -18.04 -10.12 15.79
N GLY A 454 -19.19 -9.66 15.30
CA GLY A 454 -19.54 -8.24 15.35
C GLY A 454 -18.82 -7.37 14.31
N PHE A 455 -18.44 -7.94 13.17
CA PHE A 455 -17.78 -7.24 12.06
C PHE A 455 -18.72 -7.00 10.86
N ASP A 456 -18.34 -6.06 10.01
CA ASP A 456 -18.90 -5.90 8.67
C ASP A 456 -18.26 -6.86 7.66
N TYR A 457 -18.79 -6.88 6.44
CA TYR A 457 -18.30 -7.74 5.35
C TYR A 457 -16.81 -7.53 5.04
N GLU A 458 -16.35 -6.28 4.92
CA GLU A 458 -14.96 -5.97 4.56
C GLU A 458 -13.99 -6.40 5.67
N SER A 459 -14.32 -6.13 6.93
CA SER A 459 -13.53 -6.53 8.11
C SER A 459 -13.52 -8.03 8.32
N SER A 460 -14.64 -8.71 8.07
CA SER A 460 -14.68 -10.17 8.02
C SER A 460 -13.79 -10.73 6.91
N ARG A 461 -13.86 -10.17 5.69
CA ARG A 461 -13.02 -10.61 4.55
C ARG A 461 -11.53 -10.44 4.86
N GLN A 462 -11.13 -9.33 5.49
CA GLN A 462 -9.76 -9.11 5.97
C GLN A 462 -9.27 -10.23 6.89
N LEU A 463 -10.08 -10.64 7.88
CA LEU A 463 -9.74 -11.76 8.76
C LEU A 463 -9.63 -13.10 8.02
N VAL A 464 -10.49 -13.35 7.01
CA VAL A 464 -10.39 -14.59 6.20
C VAL A 464 -9.13 -14.59 5.35
N TRP A 465 -8.83 -13.49 4.66
CA TRP A 465 -7.58 -13.32 3.91
C TRP A 465 -6.35 -13.50 4.80
N ALA A 466 -6.38 -12.97 6.03
CA ALA A 466 -5.29 -13.17 6.98
C ALA A 466 -5.13 -14.64 7.40
N CYS A 467 -6.23 -15.36 7.60
CA CYS A 467 -6.17 -16.81 7.74
C CYS A 467 -5.51 -17.48 6.53
N GLU A 468 -5.90 -17.14 5.29
CA GLU A 468 -5.33 -17.75 4.08
C GLU A 468 -3.81 -17.61 3.98
N VAL A 469 -3.28 -16.42 4.26
CA VAL A 469 -1.84 -16.14 4.27
C VAL A 469 -1.12 -17.07 5.26
N VAL A 470 -1.59 -17.11 6.50
CA VAL A 470 -0.93 -17.86 7.58
C VAL A 470 -1.09 -19.37 7.41
N PHE A 471 -2.27 -19.85 7.03
CA PHE A 471 -2.48 -21.27 6.69
C PHE A 471 -1.59 -21.70 5.51
N GLY A 472 -1.47 -20.87 4.48
CA GLY A 472 -0.63 -21.15 3.31
C GLY A 472 0.86 -21.25 3.65
N GLU A 473 1.35 -20.41 4.55
CA GLU A 473 2.76 -20.41 4.99
C GLU A 473 3.08 -21.46 6.05
N LEU A 474 2.09 -21.84 6.87
CA LEU A 474 2.18 -23.00 7.75
C LEU A 474 2.01 -24.33 6.99
N GLY A 475 1.78 -24.33 5.68
CA GLY A 475 1.68 -25.54 4.86
C GLY A 475 0.36 -26.31 5.02
N ARG A 476 -0.74 -25.58 5.27
CA ARG A 476 -2.09 -26.13 5.47
C ARG A 476 -3.16 -25.34 4.68
N GLY A 477 -2.79 -24.77 3.53
CA GLY A 477 -3.65 -23.89 2.70
C GLY A 477 -4.91 -24.55 2.10
N ASP A 478 -5.02 -25.87 2.23
CA ASP A 478 -6.12 -26.72 1.78
C ASP A 478 -7.00 -27.24 2.94
N ALA A 479 -6.74 -26.83 4.18
CA ALA A 479 -7.46 -27.28 5.37
C ALA A 479 -8.99 -27.10 5.23
N LYS A 480 -9.74 -28.07 5.78
CA LYS A 480 -11.22 -28.09 5.72
C LYS A 480 -11.82 -26.84 6.33
N GLU A 481 -11.25 -26.36 7.43
CA GLU A 481 -11.70 -25.18 8.16
C GLU A 481 -11.49 -23.91 7.35
N LEU A 482 -10.37 -23.82 6.60
CA LEU A 482 -10.12 -22.69 5.71
C LEU A 482 -11.05 -22.71 4.49
N LYS A 483 -11.35 -23.89 3.93
CA LYS A 483 -12.35 -24.05 2.86
C LYS A 483 -13.76 -23.63 3.33
N ALA A 484 -14.15 -24.01 4.54
CA ALA A 484 -15.41 -23.58 5.14
C ALA A 484 -15.44 -22.06 5.42
N LEU A 485 -14.33 -21.50 5.92
CA LEU A 485 -14.20 -20.07 6.19
C LEU A 485 -14.27 -19.23 4.89
N ARG A 486 -13.66 -19.71 3.79
CA ARG A 486 -13.75 -19.10 2.46
C ARG A 486 -15.18 -19.00 1.95
N ALA A 487 -15.97 -20.07 2.13
CA ALA A 487 -17.36 -20.13 1.72
C ALA A 487 -18.22 -19.15 2.54
N ALA A 488 -18.13 -19.22 3.88
CA ALA A 488 -18.88 -18.37 4.80
C ALA A 488 -18.53 -16.88 4.67
N GLY A 489 -17.24 -16.55 4.53
CA GLY A 489 -16.75 -15.18 4.38
C GLY A 489 -17.00 -14.56 3.00
N HIS A 490 -17.60 -15.32 2.07
CA HIS A 490 -17.76 -14.99 0.65
C HIS A 490 -16.51 -14.29 0.09
N VAL A 491 -15.35 -14.95 0.19
CA VAL A 491 -14.06 -14.37 -0.21
C VAL A 491 -14.08 -14.04 -1.70
N LEU A 492 -14.06 -12.74 -2.00
CA LEU A 492 -13.97 -12.24 -3.37
C LEU A 492 -12.59 -12.55 -3.94
N VAL A 493 -12.55 -13.51 -4.87
CA VAL A 493 -11.42 -13.69 -5.79
C VAL A 493 -11.57 -12.65 -6.90
N PHE A 494 -10.66 -11.67 -6.97
CA PHE A 494 -10.74 -10.68 -8.04
C PHE A 494 -10.47 -11.36 -9.39
N PRO A 495 -11.26 -11.09 -10.44
CA PRO A 495 -11.15 -11.80 -11.72
C PRO A 495 -9.74 -11.62 -12.28
N GLN A 496 -9.02 -12.72 -12.52
CA GLN A 496 -7.65 -12.66 -13.01
C GLN A 496 -7.61 -12.22 -14.48
N ARG A 497 -6.55 -11.52 -14.87
CA ARG A 497 -6.39 -11.07 -16.26
C ARG A 497 -6.03 -12.29 -17.13
N PRO A 498 -6.79 -12.61 -18.20
CA PRO A 498 -6.40 -13.68 -19.12
C PRO A 498 -5.03 -13.37 -19.73
N VAL A 499 -4.15 -14.38 -19.74
CA VAL A 499 -2.79 -14.24 -20.29
C VAL A 499 -2.88 -13.79 -21.75
N GLN A 500 -2.35 -12.61 -22.06
CA GLN A 500 -2.29 -12.15 -23.44
C GLN A 500 -1.14 -12.85 -24.18
N PRO A 501 -1.29 -13.21 -25.47
CA PRO A 501 -0.19 -13.71 -26.29
C PRO A 501 0.83 -12.59 -26.57
N VAL A 502 2.07 -12.98 -26.85
CA VAL A 502 3.08 -12.05 -27.38
C VAL A 502 2.76 -11.79 -28.86
N ALA A 503 2.12 -10.66 -29.14
CA ALA A 503 1.70 -10.23 -30.47
C ALA A 503 2.18 -8.79 -30.75
N LYS A 504 2.15 -8.38 -32.02
CA LYS A 504 2.21 -6.94 -32.38
C LYS A 504 1.16 -6.18 -31.56
N GLY A 505 1.50 -5.02 -31.02
CA GLY A 505 0.66 -4.29 -30.07
C GLY A 505 0.98 -4.47 -28.58
N LEU A 506 1.70 -5.51 -28.13
CA LEU A 506 1.94 -5.72 -26.69
C LEU A 506 2.75 -4.58 -26.02
N PHE A 507 3.63 -3.94 -26.80
CA PHE A 507 4.47 -2.82 -26.38
C PHE A 507 4.15 -1.52 -27.15
N GLU A 508 2.93 -1.40 -27.68
CA GLU A 508 2.48 -0.18 -28.34
C GLU A 508 1.70 0.72 -27.35
N PRO A 509 1.93 2.05 -27.35
CA PRO A 509 1.18 3.00 -26.53
C PRO A 509 -0.34 2.86 -26.71
N ARG A 510 -1.09 2.64 -25.63
CA ARG A 510 -2.55 2.50 -25.73
C ARG A 510 -3.21 3.86 -25.96
N GLN A 511 -3.77 4.05 -27.14
CA GLN A 511 -4.55 5.23 -27.50
C GLN A 511 -5.99 4.82 -27.77
N GLY A 512 -6.89 5.04 -26.79
CA GLY A 512 -8.31 4.73 -26.91
C GLY A 512 -8.78 3.50 -26.11
N PRO A 513 -10.08 3.17 -26.20
CA PRO A 513 -10.69 2.07 -25.46
C PRO A 513 -10.10 0.72 -25.86
N SER A 514 -9.83 -0.13 -24.87
CA SER A 514 -9.33 -1.50 -25.10
C SER A 514 -10.12 -2.49 -24.25
N LYS A 515 -10.12 -3.77 -24.64
CA LYS A 515 -10.70 -4.84 -23.81
C LYS A 515 -9.97 -4.90 -22.47
N THR A 516 -10.64 -4.40 -21.45
CA THR A 516 -10.19 -4.33 -20.06
C THR A 516 -10.97 -5.35 -19.24
N VAL A 517 -10.35 -5.89 -18.19
CA VAL A 517 -11.03 -6.82 -17.28
C VAL A 517 -11.72 -5.97 -16.22
N GLU A 518 -12.91 -5.46 -16.54
CA GLU A 518 -13.74 -4.77 -15.56
C GLU A 518 -14.24 -5.73 -14.47
N VAL A 519 -14.42 -5.19 -13.27
CA VAL A 519 -15.05 -5.93 -12.16
C VAL A 519 -16.55 -6.04 -12.44
N ASP A 520 -17.00 -7.27 -12.65
CA ASP A 520 -18.40 -7.61 -12.83
C ASP A 520 -19.17 -7.41 -11.50
N LEU A 521 -19.90 -6.29 -11.40
CA LEU A 521 -20.67 -5.95 -10.20
C LEU A 521 -21.78 -6.97 -9.91
N SER A 522 -22.29 -7.70 -10.91
CA SER A 522 -23.27 -8.76 -10.70
C SER A 522 -22.69 -9.96 -9.94
N LYS A 523 -21.36 -10.11 -9.94
CA LYS A 523 -20.62 -11.11 -9.15
C LYS A 523 -20.05 -10.54 -7.85
N LEU A 524 -19.70 -9.25 -7.83
CA LEU A 524 -19.13 -8.57 -6.65
C LEU A 524 -20.18 -8.29 -5.57
N LEU A 525 -21.37 -7.83 -5.96
CA LEU A 525 -22.38 -7.31 -5.02
C LEU A 525 -23.17 -8.39 -4.26
N PRO A 526 -23.55 -9.56 -4.83
CA PRO A 526 -24.29 -10.57 -4.07
C PRO A 526 -23.56 -11.12 -2.83
N PRO A 527 -22.23 -11.36 -2.85
CA PRO A 527 -21.43 -11.60 -1.63
C PRO A 527 -21.63 -10.58 -0.51
N ILE A 528 -21.70 -9.29 -0.85
CA ILE A 528 -21.85 -8.20 0.12
C ILE A 528 -23.31 -8.12 0.64
N GLY A 529 -24.28 -8.31 -0.26
CA GLY A 529 -25.71 -8.26 0.08
C GLY A 529 -26.21 -9.45 0.88
N ASN A 530 -25.65 -10.64 0.64
CA ASN A 530 -26.06 -11.90 1.30
C ASN A 530 -25.21 -12.29 2.51
N PHE A 531 -24.19 -11.52 2.86
CA PHE A 531 -23.30 -11.74 4.01
C PHE A 531 -24.07 -12.04 5.32
N ASP A 532 -23.86 -13.23 5.89
CA ASP A 532 -24.29 -13.56 7.26
C ASP A 532 -23.11 -13.46 8.25
N PRO A 533 -23.04 -12.41 9.09
CA PRO A 533 -21.99 -12.30 10.11
C PRO A 533 -22.04 -13.46 11.12
N ALA A 534 -23.20 -14.10 11.33
CA ALA A 534 -23.30 -15.25 12.22
C ALA A 534 -22.66 -16.52 11.62
N GLU A 535 -22.74 -16.72 10.30
CA GLU A 535 -22.08 -17.83 9.61
C GLU A 535 -20.56 -17.70 9.68
N VAL A 536 -20.03 -16.52 9.38
CA VAL A 536 -18.60 -16.22 9.49
C VAL A 536 -18.10 -16.42 10.92
N THR A 537 -18.86 -15.95 11.92
CA THR A 537 -18.55 -16.16 13.34
C THR A 537 -18.51 -17.65 13.70
N ARG A 538 -19.43 -18.47 13.18
CA ARG A 538 -19.41 -19.94 13.36
C ARG A 538 -18.18 -20.58 12.70
N ALA A 539 -17.84 -20.17 11.48
CA ALA A 539 -16.68 -20.67 10.76
C ALA A 539 -15.36 -20.34 11.50
N PHE A 540 -15.21 -19.13 12.03
CA PHE A 540 -14.05 -18.77 12.85
C PHE A 540 -13.95 -19.57 14.16
N ARG A 541 -15.07 -19.90 14.82
CA ARG A 541 -15.06 -20.80 16.00
C ARG A 541 -14.55 -22.19 15.65
N ALA A 542 -14.89 -22.72 14.48
CA ALA A 542 -14.37 -23.99 13.99
C ALA A 542 -12.86 -23.91 13.70
N VAL A 543 -12.38 -22.82 13.09
CA VAL A 543 -10.94 -22.55 12.92
C VAL A 543 -10.24 -22.45 14.28
N GLU A 544 -10.80 -21.72 15.25
CA GLU A 544 -10.21 -21.56 16.58
C GLU A 544 -10.07 -22.90 17.32
N ALA A 545 -11.14 -23.71 17.31
CA ALA A 545 -11.13 -25.04 17.90
C ALA A 545 -10.12 -25.97 17.22
N ALA A 546 -10.06 -25.97 15.89
CA ALA A 546 -9.09 -26.77 15.14
C ALA A 546 -7.66 -26.32 15.44
N VAL A 547 -7.36 -25.02 15.41
CA VAL A 547 -6.01 -24.47 15.65
C VAL A 547 -5.54 -24.76 17.08
N LYS A 548 -6.42 -24.71 18.10
CA LYS A 548 -6.11 -25.18 19.46
C LYS A 548 -5.76 -26.67 19.53
N ALA A 549 -6.37 -27.49 18.68
CA ALA A 549 -6.14 -28.93 18.60
C ALA A 549 -4.97 -29.33 17.69
N TRP A 550 -4.24 -28.39 17.09
CA TRP A 550 -3.04 -28.74 16.31
C TRP A 550 -1.96 -29.31 17.23
N PRO A 551 -1.31 -30.42 16.83
CA PRO A 551 -0.20 -30.96 17.62
C PRO A 551 0.92 -29.93 17.70
N THR A 552 1.43 -29.69 18.90
CA THR A 552 2.69 -29.00 19.12
C THR A 552 3.79 -29.79 18.42
N ARG A 553 4.19 -29.37 17.22
CA ARG A 553 5.29 -30.04 16.50
C ARG A 553 6.56 -29.92 17.34
N SER A 554 7.01 -31.07 17.84
CA SER A 554 8.37 -31.23 18.36
C SER A 554 9.38 -30.67 17.36
N SER A 555 10.45 -30.05 17.86
CA SER A 555 11.49 -29.35 17.10
C SER A 555 12.42 -30.27 16.29
N SER A 556 11.99 -31.50 15.97
CA SER A 556 12.82 -32.59 15.44
C SER A 556 12.66 -32.86 13.93
N ALA A 557 11.72 -32.22 13.24
CA ALA A 557 11.59 -32.30 11.78
C ALA A 557 12.25 -31.08 11.13
N ARG A 558 13.52 -31.24 10.72
CA ARG A 558 14.28 -30.29 9.90
C ARG A 558 13.81 -30.29 8.44
#